data_AF-A0A8J9SJA6-F1
#
_entry.id   AF-A0A8J9SJA6-F1
#
_cell.length_a   1.000
_cell.length_b   1.000
_cell.length_c   1.000
_cell.angle_alpha   90.00
_cell.angle_beta   90.00
_cell.angle_gamma   90.00
#
_symmetry.space_group_name_H-M   'P 1'
#
loop_
_entity.id
_entity.type
_entity.pdbx_description
1 polymer ?
#
loop_
_entity_poly.entity_id
_entity_poly.type
_entity_poly.pdbx_seq_one_letter_code
_entity_poly.pdbx_strand_id
1 'polypeptide(L)'
;KVPEWVPWFRESELKHGRAAMLAVAGFVVPEFVRVPGEAYSFAAIPNVIDAHDALPQAMIQIFAWISFVEAVSFPALANMNEFDRVPGDFGFDPLKLYPKDAAKQEQMQLKELKNGRLAMVAIGGMVTGSAITGHGFPYL
;
A
#
# COMPACT_ATOMS: atom_id res chain seq x y z
N LYS A 1 1.20 3.17 -29.88
CA LYS A 1 0.73 2.78 -28.53
C LYS A 1 0.85 1.27 -28.45
N VAL A 2 1.35 0.71 -27.36
CA VAL A 2 1.61 -0.73 -27.24
C VAL A 2 0.50 -1.34 -26.37
N PRO A 3 -0.62 -1.81 -26.95
CA PRO A 3 -1.82 -2.21 -26.20
C PRO A 3 -1.61 -3.47 -25.36
N GLU A 4 -0.62 -4.30 -25.70
CA GLU A 4 -0.25 -5.53 -24.98
C GLU A 4 0.23 -5.28 -23.54
N TRP A 5 0.71 -4.07 -23.22
CA TRP A 5 1.20 -3.71 -21.87
C TRP A 5 0.13 -3.08 -20.99
N VAL A 6 -1.08 -2.84 -21.51
CA VAL A 6 -2.18 -2.23 -20.73
C VAL A 6 -2.55 -3.07 -19.48
N PRO A 7 -2.65 -4.42 -19.57
CA PRO A 7 -2.89 -5.26 -18.39
C PRO A 7 -1.80 -5.09 -17.32
N TRP A 8 -0.53 -5.06 -17.75
CA TRP A 8 0.62 -4.87 -16.88
C TRP A 8 0.60 -3.51 -16.16
N PHE A 9 0.27 -2.43 -16.89
CA PHE A 9 0.16 -1.10 -16.30
C PHE A 9 -0.98 -1.01 -15.29
N ARG A 10 -2.11 -1.69 -15.54
CA ARG A 10 -3.23 -1.74 -14.60
C ARG A 10 -2.87 -2.47 -13.31
N GLU A 11 -2.21 -3.62 -13.42
CA GLU A 11 -1.76 -4.38 -12.24
C GLU A 11 -0.72 -3.60 -11.43
N SER A 12 0.23 -2.95 -12.11
CA SER A 12 1.21 -2.07 -11.49
C SER A 12 0.55 -0.92 -10.75
N GLU A 13 -0.43 -0.25 -11.37
CA GLU A 13 -1.18 0.85 -10.76
C GLU A 13 -1.91 0.43 -9.48
N LEU A 14 -2.55 -0.74 -9.49
CA LEU A 14 -3.26 -1.26 -8.33
C LEU A 14 -2.30 -1.64 -7.19
N LYS A 15 -1.15 -2.26 -7.51
CA LYS A 15 -0.14 -2.59 -6.49
C LYS A 15 0.40 -1.33 -5.79
N HIS A 16 0.76 -0.30 -6.55
CA HIS A 16 1.22 0.98 -5.99
C HIS A 16 0.10 1.69 -5.20
N GLY A 17 -1.12 1.70 -5.73
CA GLY A 17 -2.27 2.31 -5.05
C GLY A 17 -2.58 1.65 -3.70
N ARG A 18 -2.61 0.32 -3.64
CA ARG A 18 -2.85 -0.44 -2.40
C ARG A 18 -1.74 -0.22 -1.37
N ALA A 19 -0.48 -0.29 -1.80
CA ALA A 19 0.67 -0.03 -0.93
C ALA A 19 0.62 1.41 -0.38
N ALA A 20 0.32 2.40 -1.22
CA ALA A 20 0.24 3.80 -0.82
C ALA A 20 -0.94 4.06 0.16
N MET A 21 -2.10 3.44 -0.04
CA MET A 21 -3.23 3.55 0.90
C MET A 21 -2.85 3.04 2.30
N LEU A 22 -2.16 1.90 2.38
CA LEU A 22 -1.66 1.37 3.65
C LEU A 22 -0.55 2.25 4.23
N ALA A 23 0.33 2.79 3.41
CA ALA A 23 1.40 3.68 3.85
C ALA A 23 0.87 5.00 4.44
N VAL A 24 -0.16 5.60 3.84
CA VAL A 24 -0.80 6.82 4.38
C VAL A 24 -1.38 6.55 5.78
N ALA A 25 -2.15 5.47 5.94
CA ALA A 25 -2.67 5.10 7.25
C ALA A 25 -1.54 4.76 8.25
N GLY A 26 -0.51 4.05 7.77
CA GLY A 26 0.65 3.65 8.55
C GLY A 26 1.59 4.79 8.93
N PHE A 27 1.52 5.94 8.25
CA PHE A 27 2.29 7.13 8.62
C PHE A 27 1.55 7.97 9.69
N VAL A 28 0.22 8.05 9.60
CA VAL A 28 -0.61 8.86 10.51
C VAL A 28 -0.90 8.14 11.83
N VAL A 29 -1.23 6.84 11.83
CA VAL A 29 -1.63 6.12 13.05
C VAL A 29 -0.55 6.10 14.14
N PRO A 30 0.75 5.86 13.83
CA PRO A 30 1.81 5.83 14.84
C PRO A 30 2.02 7.14 15.57
N GLU A 31 1.51 8.26 15.07
CA GLU A 31 1.58 9.52 15.80
C GLU A 31 0.64 9.56 17.01
N PHE A 32 -0.44 8.79 16.96
CA PHE A 32 -1.44 8.74 18.05
C PHE A 32 -1.32 7.46 18.87
N VAL A 33 -1.05 6.33 18.22
CA VAL A 33 -1.08 5.01 18.85
C VAL A 33 0.16 4.21 18.46
N ARG A 34 0.93 3.75 19.44
CA ARG A 34 2.07 2.85 19.25
C ARG A 34 1.74 1.46 19.76
N VAL A 35 2.33 0.46 19.10
CA VAL A 35 2.24 -0.93 19.55
C VAL A 35 2.94 -1.04 20.91
N PRO A 36 2.37 -1.80 21.87
CA PRO A 36 2.99 -1.99 23.18
C PRO A 36 4.41 -2.58 23.05
N GLY A 37 5.41 -1.85 23.54
CA GLY A 37 6.81 -2.25 23.56
C GLY A 37 7.74 -1.05 23.73
N GLU A 38 8.78 -1.17 24.55
CA GLU A 38 9.68 -0.04 24.84
C GLU A 38 10.39 0.46 23.59
N ALA A 39 10.80 -0.46 22.70
CA ALA A 39 11.45 -0.15 21.42
C ALA A 39 10.56 0.63 20.44
N TYR A 40 9.23 0.60 20.60
CA TYR A 40 8.27 1.26 19.73
C TYR A 40 7.64 2.52 20.37
N SER A 41 8.02 2.81 21.62
CA SER A 41 7.47 3.91 22.40
C SER A 41 7.79 5.27 21.80
N PHE A 42 7.00 6.28 22.18
CA PHE A 42 7.24 7.68 21.79
C PHE A 42 8.59 8.20 22.30
N ALA A 43 9.10 7.66 23.41
CA ALA A 43 10.40 8.04 23.96
C ALA A 43 11.56 7.45 23.15
N ALA A 44 11.40 6.24 22.63
CA ALA A 44 12.41 5.59 21.80
C ALA A 44 12.47 6.17 20.38
N ILE A 45 11.31 6.46 19.78
CA ILE A 45 11.21 6.98 18.41
C ILE A 45 10.23 8.16 18.38
N PRO A 46 10.74 9.40 18.53
CA PRO A 46 9.89 10.59 18.58
C PRO A 46 9.25 10.90 17.22
N ASN A 47 10.01 10.79 16.12
CA ASN A 47 9.50 11.04 14.77
C ASN A 47 9.25 9.73 14.02
N VAL A 48 8.12 9.65 13.32
CA VAL A 48 7.74 8.44 12.56
C VAL A 48 8.68 8.19 11.38
N ILE A 49 9.29 9.24 10.83
CA ILE A 49 10.24 9.13 9.71
C ILE A 49 11.50 8.33 10.06
N ASP A 50 11.97 8.43 11.31
CA ASP A 50 13.19 7.75 11.77
C ASP A 50 12.93 6.27 12.12
N ALA A 51 11.66 5.84 12.15
CA ALA A 51 11.28 4.49 12.56
C ALA A 51 11.83 3.40 11.62
N HIS A 52 12.06 3.72 10.34
CA HIS A 52 12.62 2.79 9.37
C HIS A 52 14.04 2.35 9.76
N ASP A 53 14.89 3.31 10.13
CA ASP A 53 16.30 3.06 10.44
C ASP A 53 16.50 2.60 11.89
N ALA A 54 15.61 3.01 12.80
CA ALA A 54 15.66 2.61 14.21
C ALA A 54 15.26 1.14 14.46
N LEU A 55 14.52 0.52 13.54
CA LEU A 55 13.94 -0.83 13.73
C LEU A 55 14.33 -1.81 12.61
N PRO A 56 15.64 -2.04 12.35
CA PRO A 56 16.09 -2.84 11.21
C PRO A 56 15.63 -4.30 11.29
N GLN A 57 15.57 -4.89 12.49
CA GLN A 57 15.11 -6.27 12.67
C GLN A 57 13.64 -6.46 12.26
N ALA A 58 12.78 -5.50 12.61
CA ALA A 58 11.37 -5.52 12.24
C ALA A 58 11.19 -5.30 10.73
N MET A 59 12.01 -4.41 10.13
CA MET A 59 11.99 -4.17 8.68
C MET A 59 12.36 -5.42 7.89
N ILE A 60 13.40 -6.15 8.31
CA ILE A 60 13.81 -7.40 7.64
C ILE A 60 12.69 -8.44 7.72
N GLN A 61 12.03 -8.58 8.88
CA GLN A 61 10.91 -9.51 9.03
C GLN A 61 9.76 -9.15 8.10
N ILE A 62 9.36 -7.88 8.04
CA ILE A 62 8.29 -7.41 7.15
C ILE A 62 8.66 -7.66 5.68
N PHE A 63 9.89 -7.29 5.29
CA PHE A 63 10.39 -7.49 3.94
C PHE A 63 10.41 -8.98 3.55
N ALA A 64 10.80 -9.87 4.46
CA ALA A 64 10.82 -11.31 4.21
C ALA A 64 9.42 -11.89 3.95
N TRP A 65 8.39 -11.42 4.67
CA TRP A 65 7.02 -11.87 4.43
C TRP A 65 6.42 -11.27 3.15
N ILE A 66 6.72 -10.00 2.84
CA ILE A 66 6.32 -9.39 1.57
C ILE A 66 6.97 -10.12 0.39
N SER A 67 8.27 -10.42 0.47
CA SER A 67 8.98 -11.12 -0.61
C SER A 67 8.45 -12.53 -0.82
N PHE A 68 8.07 -13.24 0.25
CA PHE A 68 7.39 -14.53 0.14
C PHE A 68 6.05 -14.43 -0.59
N VAL A 69 5.20 -13.47 -0.22
CA VAL A 69 3.89 -13.26 -0.89
C VAL A 69 4.07 -12.88 -2.36
N GLU A 70 5.03 -11.99 -2.67
CA GLU A 70 5.38 -11.61 -4.03
C GLU A 70 5.88 -12.81 -4.86
N ALA A 71 6.71 -13.68 -4.28
CA ALA A 71 7.22 -14.88 -4.95
C ALA A 71 6.09 -15.86 -5.32
N VAL A 72 5.09 -16.02 -4.45
CA VAL A 72 3.90 -16.86 -4.74
C VAL A 72 3.04 -16.23 -5.85
N SER A 73 3.02 -14.91 -5.97
CA SER A 73 2.28 -14.19 -7.02
C SER A 73 2.97 -14.20 -8.40
N PHE A 74 4.25 -14.58 -8.47
CA PHE A 74 5.06 -14.53 -9.69
C PHE A 74 4.49 -15.34 -10.87
N PRO A 75 3.97 -16.58 -10.70
CA PRO A 75 3.36 -17.33 -11.81
C PRO A 75 2.14 -16.64 -12.42
N ALA A 76 1.40 -15.86 -11.62
CA ALA A 76 0.24 -15.09 -12.08
C ALA A 76 0.65 -13.85 -12.89
N LEU A 77 1.83 -13.28 -12.62
CA LEU A 77 2.42 -12.17 -13.38
C LEU A 77 3.06 -12.66 -14.69
N ALA A 78 3.75 -13.81 -14.66
CA ALA A 78 4.44 -14.38 -15.82
C ALA A 78 3.48 -14.78 -16.96
N ASN A 79 2.28 -15.24 -16.61
CA ASN A 79 1.28 -15.75 -17.54
C ASN A 79 0.02 -14.85 -17.58
N MET A 80 0.19 -13.55 -17.37
CA MET A 80 -0.91 -12.58 -17.24
C MET A 80 -1.80 -12.50 -18.49
N ASN A 81 -1.26 -12.86 -19.66
CA ASN A 81 -1.99 -12.90 -20.94
C ASN A 81 -2.57 -14.28 -21.27
N GLU A 82 -2.22 -15.33 -20.52
CA GLU A 82 -2.67 -16.72 -20.77
C GLU A 82 -3.82 -17.14 -19.84
N PHE A 83 -3.95 -16.50 -18.68
CA PHE A 83 -5.03 -16.77 -17.72
C PHE A 83 -6.19 -15.78 -17.87
N ASP A 84 -7.43 -16.27 -17.75
CA ASP A 84 -8.68 -15.48 -17.72
C ASP A 84 -8.86 -14.74 -16.38
N ARG A 85 -7.80 -14.07 -15.91
CA ARG A 85 -7.78 -13.30 -14.66
C ARG A 85 -7.78 -11.81 -14.98
N VAL A 86 -8.72 -11.08 -14.40
CA VAL A 86 -8.70 -9.61 -14.48
C VAL A 86 -7.46 -9.08 -13.72
N PRO A 87 -6.64 -8.20 -14.33
CA PRO A 87 -5.45 -7.66 -13.68
C PRO A 87 -5.76 -7.02 -12.33
N GLY A 88 -5.08 -7.47 -11.27
CA GLY A 88 -5.26 -6.99 -9.89
C GLY A 88 -6.37 -7.68 -9.07
N ASP A 89 -7.10 -8.62 -9.67
CA ASP A 89 -8.01 -9.50 -8.95
C ASP A 89 -7.25 -10.71 -8.37
N PHE A 90 -7.23 -10.82 -7.03
CA PHE A 90 -6.61 -11.93 -6.30
C PHE A 90 -7.63 -12.83 -5.62
N GLY A 91 -8.94 -12.67 -5.89
CA GLY A 91 -10.01 -13.43 -5.24
C GLY A 91 -10.13 -13.18 -3.73
N PHE A 92 -9.52 -12.10 -3.23
CA PHE A 92 -9.49 -11.77 -1.81
C PHE A 92 -10.76 -10.99 -1.40
N ASP A 93 -11.86 -11.70 -1.16
CA ASP A 93 -13.10 -11.12 -0.59
C ASP A 93 -13.63 -11.97 0.58
N PRO A 94 -12.94 -11.97 1.74
CA PRO A 94 -13.40 -12.71 2.92
C PRO A 94 -14.69 -12.16 3.53
N LEU A 95 -14.98 -10.86 3.31
CA LEU A 95 -16.12 -10.15 3.89
C LEU A 95 -17.34 -10.06 2.95
N LYS A 96 -17.24 -10.59 1.73
CA LYS A 96 -18.28 -10.57 0.69
C LYS A 96 -18.83 -9.17 0.41
N LEU A 97 -17.94 -8.17 0.40
CA LEU A 97 -18.31 -6.78 0.17
C LEU A 97 -18.41 -6.45 -1.33
N TYR A 98 -17.88 -7.32 -2.19
CA TYR A 98 -17.95 -7.11 -3.63
C TYR A 98 -19.38 -7.32 -4.16
N PRO A 99 -20.00 -6.31 -4.79
CA PRO A 99 -21.38 -6.40 -5.25
C PRO A 99 -21.50 -7.35 -6.45
N LYS A 100 -22.67 -7.99 -6.60
CA LYS A 100 -22.96 -8.89 -7.73
C LYS A 100 -23.36 -8.15 -9.03
N ASP A 101 -23.79 -6.89 -8.91
CA ASP A 101 -24.24 -6.09 -10.05
C ASP A 101 -23.04 -5.51 -10.82
N ALA A 102 -22.95 -5.76 -12.13
CA ALA A 102 -21.83 -5.30 -12.97
C ALA A 102 -21.58 -3.77 -12.88
N ALA A 103 -22.65 -2.97 -12.89
CA ALA A 103 -22.52 -1.51 -12.76
C ALA A 103 -21.96 -1.07 -11.38
N LYS A 104 -22.27 -1.81 -10.31
CA LYS A 104 -21.73 -1.51 -8.97
C LYS A 104 -20.31 -2.01 -8.80
N GLN A 105 -19.94 -3.07 -9.51
CA GLN A 105 -18.56 -3.59 -9.56
C GLN A 105 -17.62 -2.56 -10.18
N GLU A 106 -17.96 -2.01 -11.35
CA GLU A 106 -17.17 -0.95 -11.98
C GLU A 106 -17.04 0.28 -11.08
N GLN A 107 -18.12 0.69 -10.41
CA GLN A 107 -18.07 1.80 -9.46
C GLN A 107 -17.13 1.51 -8.28
N MET A 108 -17.11 0.29 -7.77
CA MET A 108 -16.22 -0.09 -6.67
C MET A 108 -14.75 -0.12 -7.11
N GLN A 109 -14.46 -0.66 -8.28
CA GLN A 109 -13.12 -0.62 -8.88
C GLN A 109 -12.66 0.82 -9.12
N LEU A 110 -13.56 1.70 -9.58
CA LEU A 110 -13.26 3.13 -9.74
C LEU A 110 -12.99 3.84 -8.41
N LYS A 111 -13.68 3.46 -7.32
CA LYS A 111 -13.41 3.99 -5.99
C LYS A 111 -12.02 3.60 -5.51
N GLU A 112 -11.65 2.33 -5.67
CA GLU A 112 -10.30 1.84 -5.34
C GLU A 112 -9.23 2.61 -6.12
N LEU A 113 -9.43 2.78 -7.43
CA LEU A 113 -8.49 3.49 -8.30
C LEU A 113 -8.30 4.96 -7.87
N LYS A 114 -9.40 5.66 -7.59
CA LYS A 114 -9.34 7.08 -7.19
C LYS A 114 -8.68 7.26 -5.82
N ASN A 115 -9.03 6.42 -4.85
CA ASN A 115 -8.42 6.46 -3.52
C ASN A 115 -6.94 6.07 -3.57
N GLY A 116 -6.58 5.05 -4.36
CA GLY A 116 -5.20 4.64 -4.57
C GLY A 116 -4.35 5.74 -5.21
N ARG A 117 -4.86 6.40 -6.27
CA ARG A 117 -4.18 7.54 -6.91
C ARG A 117 -3.98 8.71 -5.97
N LEU A 118 -5.02 9.04 -5.18
CA LEU A 118 -4.91 10.09 -4.17
C LEU A 118 -3.85 9.74 -3.13
N ALA A 119 -3.84 8.49 -2.64
CA ALA A 119 -2.88 8.04 -1.65
C ALA A 119 -1.43 8.05 -2.15
N MET A 120 -1.19 7.71 -3.42
CA MET A 120 0.14 7.76 -4.03
C MET A 120 0.74 9.17 -4.00
N VAL A 121 -0.08 10.20 -4.25
CA VAL A 121 0.37 11.60 -4.15
C VAL A 121 0.46 12.05 -2.69
N ALA A 122 -0.50 11.63 -1.85
CA ALA A 122 -0.57 12.03 -0.44
C ALA A 122 0.68 11.58 0.35
N ILE A 123 1.10 10.32 0.23
CA ILE A 123 2.27 9.83 0.97
C ILE A 123 3.56 10.55 0.56
N GLY A 124 3.73 10.86 -0.73
CA GLY A 124 4.87 11.65 -1.21
C GLY A 124 4.91 13.04 -0.58
N GLY A 125 3.75 13.68 -0.43
CA GLY A 125 3.62 14.97 0.27
C GLY A 125 3.87 14.87 1.77
N MET A 126 3.34 13.84 2.44
CA MET A 126 3.49 13.64 3.88
C MET A 126 4.95 13.40 4.29
N VAL A 127 5.65 12.50 3.58
CA VAL A 127 7.05 12.18 3.86
C VAL A 127 7.94 13.39 3.59
N THR A 128 7.77 14.04 2.45
CA THR A 128 8.56 15.24 2.10
C THR A 128 8.29 16.39 3.06
N GLY A 129 7.02 16.60 3.45
CA GLY A 129 6.62 17.60 4.43
C GLY A 129 7.28 17.38 5.79
N SER A 130 7.18 16.15 6.32
CA SER A 130 7.81 15.77 7.59
C SER A 130 9.34 15.91 7.55
N ALA A 131 9.98 15.57 6.43
CA ALA A 131 11.43 15.71 6.27
C ALA A 131 11.90 17.18 6.26
N ILE A 132 11.08 18.11 5.74
CA ILE A 132 11.42 19.54 5.67
C ILE A 132 11.10 20.26 6.98
N THR A 133 9.92 20.03 7.55
CA THR A 133 9.46 20.76 8.73
C THR A 133 9.96 20.14 10.04
N GLY A 134 10.24 18.83 10.05
CA GLY A 134 10.58 18.09 11.26
C GLY A 134 9.43 18.01 12.26
N HIS A 135 8.20 18.32 11.83
CA HIS A 135 7.00 18.27 12.65
C HIS A 135 6.18 17.00 12.36
N GLY A 136 5.42 16.55 13.36
CA GLY A 136 4.38 15.52 13.19
C GLY A 136 3.14 16.11 12.50
N PHE A 137 2.12 15.30 12.30
CA PHE A 137 0.82 15.66 11.75
C PHE A 137 0.25 16.91 12.47
N PRO A 138 -0.19 17.94 11.74
CA PRO A 138 -0.48 18.01 10.30
C PRO A 138 0.68 18.43 9.38
N TYR A 139 1.94 18.27 9.81
CA TYR A 139 3.16 18.58 9.05
C TYR A 139 3.32 20.06 8.67
N LEU A 140 2.81 20.96 9.53
CA LEU A 140 2.93 22.42 9.43
C LEU A 140 4.07 22.95 10.30
#